data_AF-A0A8J0V396-F1
#
_entry.id   AF-A0A8J0V396-F1
#
_cell.length_a   1.000
_cell.length_b   1.000
_cell.length_c   1.000
_cell.angle_alpha   90.00
_cell.angle_beta   90.00
_cell.angle_gamma   90.00
#
_symmetry.space_group_name_H-M   'P 1'
#
loop_
_entity.id
_entity.type
_entity.pdbx_description
1 polymer ?
#
loop_
_entity_poly.entity_id
_entity_poly.type
_entity_poly.pdbx_seq_one_letter_code
_entity_poly.pdbx_strand_id
1 'polypeptide(L)'
;MANHSSLPSQKYAASERQEYQKPQQNEEEIFYSVSRAAYLTVFKSSLDNITTKDQLQLVLQQTGRNPSNRVLNKYWTPRTKELNFDDFCAILKKEKPATKNELLKAFRKIDTNNKGYILHNDLYEILTTKGEKMSQEEVNSVFRLAEVNSNGKLDYNKFCSTFFKTCEQCAKVASERMDSNSKAKRQQFGSYIEKSPERSSSPKSSHGNLKLFDSETSTRKAENKSSRPSSARSYKATMSTVINMGIPGTRTAKLIEPNNLKDWHTTSTKGCFFLEDNGDIISHHYKLQVSEKSTVYLTIKPLNLSKVEGKPSPWMSVDTSLFILKENNGRADLVSFTELRNKETSGWKGELGVGVYWLIPFTTGCRLRKKKKQTIKEARLVYRDGNEDLVLTPEFKSALSDMFDIIDLDGNGLLSLAEYNFFEMRTSGEKCDLDAWEVCKENFETKKNELTRQGFMELNLMEANDREGDPSDLWVTLQTMGYNKALEMTEACPFVIEVHAEKCSPRLKAVSLESSNKQLQGAVCKSVKLKGDAKPMDRYEDVIVYTYKNDTHVTSVMENKSDEKLILQVNNEQCKNCISSRGLQVFAVELLPKSVMVCQHVMPLNEKQEWMYNCVQNILS
;
A
#
# COMPACT_ATOMS: atom_id res chain seq x y z
N MET A 1 -76.01 -28.28 19.91
CA MET A 1 -74.74 -27.52 19.83
C MET A 1 -74.25 -27.60 18.40
N ALA A 2 -74.01 -26.46 17.76
CA ALA A 2 -74.23 -26.21 16.35
C ALA A 2 -73.02 -26.43 15.41
N ASN A 3 -73.31 -27.02 14.24
CA ASN A 3 -72.99 -26.63 12.85
C ASN A 3 -71.57 -26.22 12.35
N HIS A 4 -71.14 -27.02 11.36
CA HIS A 4 -70.72 -26.69 9.97
C HIS A 4 -69.32 -26.10 9.59
N SER A 5 -68.53 -26.98 8.94
CA SER A 5 -67.88 -26.91 7.59
C SER A 5 -67.00 -25.73 7.13
N SER A 6 -65.80 -26.01 6.59
CA SER A 6 -65.39 -25.86 5.15
C SER A 6 -63.85 -25.84 4.88
N LEU A 7 -63.37 -26.76 4.00
CA LEU A 7 -62.47 -26.63 2.80
C LEU A 7 -61.14 -25.77 2.81
N PRO A 8 -60.18 -25.93 1.84
CA PRO A 8 -58.86 -26.53 2.08
C PRO A 8 -57.63 -25.69 1.62
N SER A 9 -56.40 -26.16 1.90
CA SER A 9 -55.17 -25.69 1.21
C SER A 9 -54.26 -26.87 0.81
N GLN A 10 -54.25 -27.16 -0.50
CA GLN A 10 -53.33 -28.07 -1.18
C GLN A 10 -51.91 -27.47 -1.23
N LYS A 11 -50.91 -28.28 -0.83
CA LYS A 11 -49.49 -28.05 -1.16
C LYS A 11 -49.16 -28.80 -2.44
N TYR A 12 -48.76 -28.07 -3.48
CA TYR A 12 -48.08 -28.63 -4.66
C TYR A 12 -46.58 -28.72 -4.40
N ALA A 13 -46.03 -29.89 -4.69
CA ALA A 13 -44.61 -30.18 -4.75
C ALA A 13 -44.00 -29.64 -6.05
N ALA A 14 -42.74 -29.19 -6.00
CA ALA A 14 -41.70 -29.56 -6.98
C ALA A 14 -40.33 -28.96 -6.62
N SER A 15 -39.31 -29.81 -6.80
CA SER A 15 -37.91 -29.48 -7.12
C SER A 15 -36.95 -29.14 -5.98
N GLU A 16 -36.70 -30.15 -5.13
CA GLU A 16 -35.37 -30.39 -4.60
C GLU A 16 -34.37 -30.58 -5.75
N ARG A 17 -33.29 -29.79 -5.77
CA ARG A 17 -31.93 -30.23 -6.09
C ARG A 17 -30.91 -29.12 -5.81
N GLN A 18 -29.88 -29.52 -5.05
CA GLN A 18 -28.59 -28.85 -4.78
C GLN A 18 -28.53 -27.85 -3.61
N GLU A 19 -28.64 -28.37 -2.39
CA GLU A 19 -27.94 -27.79 -1.23
C GLU A 19 -27.23 -28.87 -0.42
N TYR A 20 -26.18 -29.47 -0.97
CA TYR A 20 -25.27 -30.33 -0.21
C TYR A 20 -23.84 -30.16 -0.71
N GLN A 21 -23.23 -29.00 -0.46
CA GLN A 21 -21.76 -28.80 -0.53
C GLN A 21 -21.22 -27.55 0.21
N LYS A 22 -22.02 -26.86 1.03
CA LYS A 22 -21.63 -25.60 1.69
C LYS A 22 -20.83 -25.68 3.01
N PRO A 23 -20.86 -26.76 3.84
CA PRO A 23 -20.14 -26.72 5.13
C PRO A 23 -18.62 -26.89 5.01
N GLN A 24 -18.15 -27.79 4.14
CA GLN A 24 -16.72 -28.14 4.02
C GLN A 24 -15.88 -27.07 3.33
N GLN A 25 -16.43 -26.34 2.35
CA GLN A 25 -15.72 -25.25 1.67
C GLN A 25 -15.36 -24.11 2.61
N ASN A 26 -16.22 -23.83 3.61
CA ASN A 26 -16.01 -22.73 4.55
C ASN A 26 -14.89 -23.06 5.56
N GLU A 27 -14.77 -24.32 6.02
CA GLU A 27 -13.70 -24.73 6.94
C GLU A 27 -12.31 -24.77 6.26
N GLU A 28 -12.24 -25.21 5.00
CA GLU A 28 -10.99 -25.26 4.26
C GLU A 28 -10.48 -23.85 3.90
N GLU A 29 -11.38 -22.93 3.55
CA GLU A 29 -11.05 -21.52 3.31
C GLU A 29 -10.53 -20.82 4.58
N ILE A 30 -11.17 -21.08 5.73
CA ILE A 30 -10.70 -20.59 7.04
C ILE A 30 -9.31 -21.16 7.35
N PHE A 31 -9.09 -22.47 7.12
CA PHE A 31 -7.81 -23.12 7.35
C PHE A 31 -6.67 -22.49 6.53
N TYR A 32 -6.86 -22.27 5.23
CA TYR A 32 -5.85 -21.65 4.38
C TYR A 32 -5.61 -20.18 4.75
N SER A 33 -6.67 -19.46 5.12
CA SER A 33 -6.58 -18.06 5.57
C SER A 33 -5.71 -17.93 6.82
N VAL A 34 -5.98 -18.73 7.87
CA VAL A 34 -5.21 -18.73 9.11
C VAL A 34 -3.76 -19.20 8.88
N SER A 35 -3.58 -20.24 8.06
CA SER A 35 -2.24 -20.74 7.70
C SER A 35 -1.42 -19.68 6.97
N ARG A 36 -2.05 -18.92 6.08
CA ARG A 36 -1.41 -17.83 5.35
C ARG A 36 -1.05 -16.66 6.25
N ALA A 37 -1.92 -16.29 7.19
CA ALA A 37 -1.66 -15.23 8.15
C ALA A 37 -0.40 -15.54 8.99
N ALA A 38 -0.31 -16.75 9.53
CA ALA A 38 0.84 -17.21 10.29
C ALA A 38 2.11 -17.35 9.43
N TYR A 39 1.99 -17.75 8.17
CA TYR A 39 3.13 -17.79 7.25
C TYR A 39 3.72 -16.39 7.04
N LEU A 40 2.86 -15.39 6.90
CA LEU A 40 3.25 -14.01 6.67
C LEU A 40 3.78 -13.26 7.90
N THR A 41 3.75 -13.87 9.10
CA THR A 41 4.47 -13.30 10.26
C THR A 41 5.95 -13.61 10.23
N VAL A 42 6.36 -14.65 9.49
CA VAL A 42 7.76 -15.06 9.32
C VAL A 42 8.29 -14.63 7.96
N PHE A 43 7.44 -14.67 6.93
CA PHE A 43 7.80 -14.40 5.54
C PHE A 43 7.09 -13.16 5.00
N LYS A 44 7.72 -12.47 4.05
CA LYS A 44 7.15 -11.25 3.47
C LYS A 44 6.04 -11.57 2.45
N SER A 45 6.12 -12.75 1.82
CA SER A 45 5.18 -13.24 0.82
C SER A 45 4.86 -14.72 1.03
N SER A 46 3.65 -15.12 0.63
CA SER A 46 3.27 -16.55 0.54
C SER A 46 3.99 -17.29 -0.60
N LEU A 47 4.75 -16.57 -1.43
CA LEU A 47 5.61 -17.13 -2.48
C LEU A 47 7.07 -17.27 -2.02
N ASP A 48 7.42 -16.74 -0.84
CA ASP A 48 8.75 -16.96 -0.28
C ASP A 48 8.83 -18.40 0.21
N ASN A 49 9.89 -19.12 -0.14
CA ASN A 49 10.08 -20.50 0.28
C ASN A 49 10.79 -20.56 1.63
N ILE A 50 10.45 -21.59 2.42
CA ILE A 50 11.21 -21.98 3.60
C ILE A 50 12.52 -22.60 3.12
N THR A 51 13.65 -22.01 3.48
CA THR A 51 14.99 -22.43 3.03
C THR A 51 15.87 -22.99 4.16
N THR A 52 15.43 -22.86 5.41
CA THR A 52 16.12 -23.42 6.57
C THR A 52 15.17 -24.18 7.52
N LYS A 53 15.75 -25.11 8.29
CA LYS A 53 15.02 -25.84 9.34
C LYS A 53 14.46 -24.91 10.42
N ASP A 54 15.19 -23.84 10.74
CA ASP A 54 14.78 -22.86 11.75
C ASP A 54 13.58 -22.03 11.28
N GLN A 55 13.53 -21.68 9.99
CA GLN A 55 12.37 -21.03 9.39
C GLN A 55 11.13 -21.94 9.44
N LEU A 56 11.29 -23.25 9.17
CA LEU A 56 10.20 -24.23 9.32
C LEU A 56 9.71 -24.30 10.77
N GLN A 57 10.62 -24.30 11.74
CA GLN A 57 10.28 -24.30 13.16
C GLN A 57 9.50 -23.05 13.54
N LEU A 58 10.00 -21.87 13.16
CA LEU A 58 9.40 -20.60 13.51
C LEU A 58 7.98 -20.48 12.93
N VAL A 59 7.77 -20.84 11.67
CA VAL A 59 6.45 -20.72 11.03
C VAL A 59 5.43 -21.73 11.59
N LEU A 60 5.88 -22.93 11.99
CA LEU A 60 5.03 -23.88 12.70
C LEU A 60 4.62 -23.34 14.08
N GLN A 61 5.53 -22.68 14.80
CA GLN A 61 5.26 -22.02 16.08
C GLN A 61 4.20 -20.91 15.96
N GLN A 62 4.23 -20.13 14.88
CA GLN A 62 3.24 -19.09 14.61
C GLN A 62 1.82 -19.64 14.34
N THR A 63 1.70 -20.95 14.06
CA THR A 63 0.40 -21.64 13.95
C THR A 63 -0.03 -22.34 15.23
N GLY A 64 0.64 -22.07 16.36
CA GLY A 64 0.34 -22.68 17.66
C GLY A 64 0.85 -24.11 17.82
N ARG A 65 1.83 -24.54 17.02
CA ARG A 65 2.49 -25.85 17.15
C ARG A 65 3.84 -25.69 17.83
N ASN A 66 4.25 -26.67 18.62
CA ASN A 66 5.62 -26.73 19.12
C ASN A 66 6.31 -27.96 18.54
N PRO A 67 6.88 -27.88 17.32
CA PRO A 67 7.44 -29.04 16.64
C PRO A 67 8.73 -29.48 17.32
N SER A 68 8.80 -30.75 17.68
CA SER A 68 10.03 -31.36 18.18
C SER A 68 11.06 -31.52 17.05
N ASN A 69 12.35 -31.63 17.37
CA ASN A 69 13.41 -31.97 16.42
C ASN A 69 13.10 -33.21 15.58
N ARG A 70 12.44 -34.22 16.16
CA ARG A 70 11.96 -35.39 15.42
C ARG A 70 10.91 -35.02 14.36
N VAL A 71 9.98 -34.13 14.68
CA VAL A 71 8.97 -33.62 13.73
C VAL A 71 9.62 -32.79 12.65
N LEU A 72 10.56 -31.90 13.01
CA LEU A 72 11.29 -31.10 12.04
C LEU A 72 12.12 -31.97 11.09
N ASN A 73 12.86 -32.96 11.60
CA ASN A 73 13.68 -33.86 10.78
C ASN A 73 12.84 -34.78 9.86
N LYS A 74 11.55 -34.99 10.16
CA LYS A 74 10.62 -35.73 9.30
C LYS A 74 10.29 -34.96 8.01
N TYR A 75 10.25 -33.62 8.07
CA TYR A 75 9.87 -32.76 6.95
C TYR A 75 11.07 -31.99 6.35
N TRP A 76 12.12 -31.77 7.13
CA TRP A 76 13.37 -31.13 6.74
C TRP A 76 14.53 -32.14 6.77
N THR A 77 14.72 -32.83 5.64
CA THR A 77 15.80 -33.82 5.48
C THR A 77 17.04 -33.17 4.86
N PRO A 78 18.22 -33.82 4.88
CA PRO A 78 19.41 -33.30 4.18
C PRO A 78 19.24 -33.12 2.66
N ARG A 79 18.17 -33.70 2.07
CA ARG A 79 17.81 -33.55 0.65
C ARG A 79 16.80 -32.43 0.40
N THR A 80 16.19 -31.88 1.46
CA THR A 80 15.25 -30.77 1.37
C THR A 80 16.04 -29.49 1.13
N LYS A 81 15.85 -28.87 -0.04
CA LYS A 81 16.45 -27.57 -0.38
C LYS A 81 15.54 -26.41 -0.01
N GLU A 82 14.24 -26.59 -0.25
CA GLU A 82 13.21 -25.60 0.02
C GLU A 82 11.85 -26.29 0.24
N LEU A 83 10.93 -25.61 0.93
CA LEU A 83 9.51 -25.96 1.03
C LEU A 83 8.67 -24.72 0.69
N ASN A 84 7.64 -24.89 -0.14
CA ASN A 84 6.72 -23.80 -0.48
C ASN A 84 5.51 -23.75 0.47
N PHE A 85 4.61 -22.79 0.25
CA PHE A 85 3.43 -22.60 1.10
C PHE A 85 2.46 -23.80 1.08
N ASP A 86 2.33 -24.50 -0.05
CA ASP A 86 1.46 -25.68 -0.15
C ASP A 86 2.05 -26.87 0.62
N ASP A 87 3.38 -27.05 0.58
CA ASP A 87 4.09 -28.03 1.39
C ASP A 87 3.89 -27.76 2.88
N PHE A 88 3.99 -26.49 3.28
CA PHE A 88 3.70 -26.05 4.65
C PHE A 88 2.25 -26.38 5.06
N CYS A 89 1.26 -26.07 4.22
CA CYS A 89 -0.14 -26.41 4.49
C CYS A 89 -0.36 -27.92 4.62
N ALA A 90 0.32 -28.73 3.80
CA ALA A 90 0.28 -30.19 3.90
C ALA A 90 0.88 -30.71 5.22
N ILE A 91 1.92 -30.06 5.74
CA ILE A 91 2.50 -30.36 7.06
C ILE A 91 1.50 -30.00 8.16
N LEU A 92 0.86 -28.84 8.09
CA LEU A 92 -0.15 -28.41 9.08
C LEU A 92 -1.36 -29.34 9.15
N LYS A 93 -1.79 -29.89 8.02
CA LYS A 93 -2.90 -30.88 7.97
C LYS A 93 -2.52 -32.19 8.67
N LYS A 94 -1.23 -32.55 8.68
CA LYS A 94 -0.71 -33.79 9.29
C LYS A 94 -0.37 -33.62 10.77
N GLU A 95 0.22 -32.50 11.15
CA GLU A 95 0.59 -32.19 12.54
C GLU A 95 -0.52 -31.34 13.16
N LYS A 96 -1.37 -31.92 14.02
CA LYS A 96 -2.44 -31.16 14.69
C LYS A 96 -1.89 -30.38 15.91
N PRO A 97 -2.43 -29.18 16.22
CA PRO A 97 -2.04 -28.47 17.43
C PRO A 97 -2.47 -29.26 18.66
N ALA A 98 -1.69 -29.16 19.74
CA ALA A 98 -2.01 -29.82 21.00
C ALA A 98 -3.24 -29.16 21.63
N THR A 99 -4.16 -29.97 22.14
CA THR A 99 -5.35 -29.46 22.84
C THR A 99 -5.07 -29.20 24.31
N LYS A 100 -5.86 -28.30 24.91
CA LYS A 100 -5.79 -28.03 26.37
C LYS A 100 -5.92 -29.30 27.21
N ASN A 101 -6.78 -30.23 26.79
CA ASN A 101 -6.98 -31.49 27.48
C ASN A 101 -5.77 -32.43 27.38
N GLU A 102 -5.07 -32.45 26.25
CA GLU A 102 -3.84 -33.24 26.09
C GLU A 102 -2.70 -32.70 26.94
N LEU A 103 -2.54 -31.37 26.97
CA LEU A 103 -1.54 -30.71 27.80
C LEU A 103 -1.82 -30.93 29.30
N LEU A 104 -3.08 -30.80 29.74
CA LEU A 104 -3.49 -31.09 31.11
C LEU A 104 -3.28 -32.57 31.48
N LYS A 105 -3.56 -33.50 30.56
CA LYS A 105 -3.29 -34.93 30.77
C LYS A 105 -1.79 -35.20 30.92
N ALA A 106 -0.94 -34.50 30.19
CA ALA A 106 0.51 -34.63 30.31
C ALA A 106 0.98 -34.16 31.70
N PHE A 107 0.51 -33.00 32.17
CA PHE A 107 0.85 -32.52 33.51
C PHE A 107 0.31 -33.41 34.64
N ARG A 108 -0.89 -33.99 34.49
CA ARG A 108 -1.44 -34.96 35.46
C ARG A 108 -0.65 -36.26 35.55
N LYS A 109 0.11 -36.64 34.51
CA LYS A 109 1.04 -37.78 34.60
C LYS A 109 2.29 -37.46 35.42
N ILE A 110 2.63 -36.18 35.56
CA ILE A 110 3.74 -35.70 36.37
C ILE A 110 3.28 -35.52 37.83
N ASP A 111 2.11 -34.90 38.02
CA ASP A 111 1.48 -34.74 39.33
C ASP A 111 0.73 -36.02 39.74
N THR A 112 1.48 -37.06 40.08
CA THR A 112 0.95 -38.38 40.49
C THR A 112 0.03 -38.33 41.70
N ASN A 113 0.15 -37.28 42.52
CA ASN A 113 -0.64 -37.08 43.73
C ASN A 113 -1.85 -36.14 43.52
N ASN A 114 -2.07 -35.67 42.27
CA ASN A 114 -3.16 -34.79 41.89
C ASN A 114 -3.29 -33.53 42.79
N LYS A 115 -2.14 -32.94 43.14
CA LYS A 115 -2.00 -31.74 43.97
C LYS A 115 -2.50 -30.48 43.27
N GLY A 116 -2.62 -30.49 41.94
CA GLY A 116 -3.02 -29.33 41.13
C GLY A 116 -1.86 -28.40 40.78
N TYR A 117 -0.62 -28.75 41.18
CA TYR A 117 0.60 -28.00 40.90
C TYR A 117 1.80 -28.93 40.79
N ILE A 118 2.87 -28.46 40.14
CA ILE A 118 4.14 -29.19 40.00
C ILE A 118 5.26 -28.36 40.63
N LEU A 119 6.16 -29.00 41.37
CA LEU A 119 7.32 -28.34 41.96
C LEU A 119 8.40 -28.08 40.91
N HIS A 120 9.18 -27.02 41.08
CA HIS A 120 10.29 -26.69 40.19
C HIS A 120 11.23 -27.87 39.95
N ASN A 121 11.68 -28.55 41.01
CA ASN A 121 12.59 -29.69 40.91
C ASN A 121 12.01 -30.86 40.09
N ASP A 122 10.72 -31.17 40.27
CA ASP A 122 10.06 -32.29 39.58
C ASP A 122 9.94 -32.01 38.07
N LEU A 123 9.60 -30.77 37.71
CA LEU A 123 9.50 -30.37 36.30
C LEU A 123 10.89 -30.23 35.67
N TYR A 124 11.86 -29.71 36.42
CA TYR A 124 13.25 -29.59 36.00
C TYR A 124 13.87 -30.96 35.69
N GLU A 125 13.72 -31.94 36.59
CA GLU A 125 14.23 -33.29 36.37
C GLU A 125 13.62 -33.89 35.10
N ILE A 126 12.31 -33.75 34.89
CA ILE A 126 11.64 -34.33 33.72
C ILE A 126 12.06 -33.65 32.41
N LEU A 127 12.13 -32.32 32.36
CA LEU A 127 12.47 -31.57 31.14
C LEU A 127 13.96 -31.65 30.77
N THR A 128 14.83 -31.97 31.73
CA THR A 128 16.27 -32.16 31.48
C THR A 128 16.66 -33.61 31.25
N THR A 129 15.86 -34.59 31.71
CA THR A 129 16.20 -36.03 31.57
C THR A 129 15.41 -36.75 30.47
N LYS A 130 14.17 -36.35 30.17
CA LYS A 130 13.29 -37.08 29.25
C LYS A 130 12.99 -36.27 27.99
N GLY A 131 12.95 -36.95 26.84
CA GLY A 131 12.59 -36.34 25.56
C GLY A 131 13.69 -35.45 24.98
N GLU A 132 13.29 -34.32 24.41
CA GLU A 132 14.22 -33.29 23.92
C GLU A 132 14.62 -32.42 25.11
N LYS A 133 15.85 -32.65 25.59
CA LYS A 133 16.37 -32.09 26.84
C LYS A 133 16.50 -30.59 26.71
N MET A 134 15.91 -29.87 27.67
CA MET A 134 16.10 -28.44 27.82
C MET A 134 17.33 -28.14 28.68
N SER A 135 17.95 -26.98 28.46
CA SER A 135 19.01 -26.49 29.34
C SER A 135 18.42 -25.98 30.68
N GLN A 136 19.28 -25.83 31.68
CA GLN A 136 18.88 -25.29 32.98
C GLN A 136 18.31 -23.86 32.86
N GLU A 137 18.90 -23.05 31.98
CA GLU A 137 18.50 -21.68 31.69
C GLU A 137 17.15 -21.63 31.00
N GLU A 138 16.88 -22.55 30.07
CA GLU A 138 15.61 -22.66 29.37
C GLU A 138 14.47 -23.04 30.34
N VAL A 139 14.70 -24.04 31.20
CA VAL A 139 13.71 -24.42 32.21
C VAL A 139 13.46 -23.27 33.19
N ASN A 140 14.51 -22.59 33.67
CA ASN A 140 14.34 -21.43 34.56
C ASN A 140 13.57 -20.28 33.89
N SER A 141 13.71 -20.11 32.58
CA SER A 141 12.97 -19.11 31.82
C SER A 141 11.49 -19.44 31.71
N VAL A 142 11.11 -20.72 31.57
CA VAL A 142 9.71 -21.16 31.63
C VAL A 142 9.07 -20.77 32.97
N PHE A 143 9.81 -20.91 34.08
CA PHE A 143 9.31 -20.54 35.41
C PHE A 143 9.14 -19.02 35.59
N ARG A 144 10.03 -18.21 35.00
CA ARG A 144 9.89 -16.75 34.99
C ARG A 144 8.65 -16.28 34.21
N LEU A 145 8.38 -16.90 33.06
CA LEU A 145 7.27 -16.53 32.18
C LEU A 145 5.91 -17.02 32.69
N ALA A 146 5.88 -18.09 33.50
CA ALA A 146 4.65 -18.72 33.97
C ALA A 146 4.02 -18.08 35.23
N GLU A 147 4.52 -16.93 35.70
CA GLU A 147 4.14 -16.32 36.99
C GLU A 147 4.16 -17.33 38.15
N VAL A 148 5.29 -18.01 38.33
CA VAL A 148 5.45 -18.97 39.42
C VAL A 148 5.39 -18.20 40.74
N ASN A 149 4.42 -18.57 41.57
CA ASN A 149 4.30 -18.06 42.93
C ASN A 149 5.65 -18.22 43.65
N SER A 150 5.97 -17.29 44.55
CA SER A 150 7.22 -17.24 45.34
C SER A 150 7.53 -18.50 46.19
N ASN A 151 6.72 -19.54 46.09
CA ASN A 151 6.84 -20.84 46.76
C ASN A 151 7.31 -21.98 45.81
N GLY A 152 7.74 -21.68 44.58
CA GLY A 152 8.32 -22.67 43.65
C GLY A 152 7.33 -23.68 43.07
N LYS A 153 6.04 -23.35 43.06
CA LYS A 153 4.94 -24.19 42.55
C LYS A 153 4.38 -23.64 41.24
N LEU A 154 4.34 -24.47 40.20
CA LEU A 154 3.69 -24.19 38.93
C LEU A 154 2.24 -24.70 38.94
N ASP A 155 1.26 -23.80 38.93
CA ASP A 155 -0.14 -24.15 38.66
C ASP A 155 -0.31 -24.43 37.16
N TYR A 156 -0.35 -25.71 36.80
CA TYR A 156 -0.44 -26.13 35.41
C TYR A 156 -1.82 -25.81 34.78
N ASN A 157 -2.87 -25.60 35.57
CA ASN A 157 -4.17 -25.19 35.04
C ASN A 157 -4.13 -23.72 34.59
N LYS A 158 -3.53 -22.86 35.43
CA LYS A 158 -3.28 -21.45 35.08
C LYS A 158 -2.34 -21.36 33.88
N PHE A 159 -1.23 -22.10 33.89
CA PHE A 159 -0.27 -22.14 32.80
C PHE A 159 -0.90 -22.55 31.47
N CYS A 160 -1.67 -23.65 31.45
CA CYS A 160 -2.38 -24.07 30.23
C CYS A 160 -3.34 -22.97 29.76
N SER A 161 -4.08 -22.35 30.67
CA SER A 161 -5.01 -21.26 30.33
C SER A 161 -4.29 -20.08 29.68
N THR A 162 -3.18 -19.62 30.26
CA THR A 162 -2.37 -18.53 29.72
C THR A 162 -1.76 -18.90 28.37
N PHE A 163 -1.20 -20.11 28.24
CA PHE A 163 -0.61 -20.59 26.98
C PHE A 163 -1.61 -20.54 25.81
N PHE A 164 -2.83 -21.08 26.01
CA PHE A 164 -3.85 -21.06 24.95
C PHE A 164 -4.37 -19.65 24.67
N LYS A 165 -4.52 -18.79 25.69
CA LYS A 165 -4.86 -17.37 25.48
C LYS A 165 -3.80 -16.63 24.65
N THR A 166 -2.52 -16.87 24.91
CA THR A 166 -1.43 -16.28 24.12
C THR A 166 -1.45 -16.78 22.68
N CYS A 167 -1.68 -18.09 22.46
CA CYS A 167 -1.81 -18.64 21.11
C CYS A 167 -2.99 -18.01 20.35
N GLU A 168 -4.16 -17.85 21.00
CA GLU A 168 -5.32 -17.18 20.42
C GLU A 168 -5.04 -15.71 20.08
N GLN A 169 -4.35 -14.99 20.98
CA GLN A 169 -3.99 -13.59 20.76
C GLN A 169 -3.00 -13.42 19.61
N CYS A 170 -1.96 -14.27 19.53
CA CYS A 170 -1.01 -14.27 18.41
C CYS A 170 -1.71 -14.57 17.08
N ALA A 171 -2.61 -15.56 17.04
CA ALA A 171 -3.39 -15.90 15.85
C ALA A 171 -4.32 -14.75 15.42
N LYS A 172 -4.93 -14.06 16.38
CA LYS A 172 -5.77 -12.87 16.13
C LYS A 172 -4.95 -11.72 15.57
N VAL A 173 -3.81 -11.39 16.15
CA VAL A 173 -2.91 -10.32 15.67
C VAL A 173 -2.39 -10.64 14.26
N ALA A 174 -2.00 -11.88 14.00
CA ALA A 174 -1.57 -12.31 12.66
C ALA A 174 -2.69 -12.17 11.62
N SER A 175 -3.92 -12.55 11.99
CA SER A 175 -5.10 -12.43 11.12
C SER A 175 -5.48 -10.98 10.87
N GLU A 176 -5.43 -10.11 11.90
CA GLU A 176 -5.70 -8.68 11.78
C GLU A 176 -4.66 -7.95 10.91
N ARG A 177 -3.38 -8.32 11.03
CA ARG A 177 -2.32 -7.84 10.13
C ARG A 177 -2.57 -8.26 8.69
N MET A 178 -2.93 -9.53 8.46
CA MET A 178 -3.27 -10.03 7.13
C MET A 178 -4.54 -9.37 6.57
N ASP A 179 -5.57 -9.13 7.38
CA ASP A 179 -6.81 -8.47 6.98
C ASP A 179 -6.58 -6.99 6.66
N SER A 180 -5.68 -6.33 7.38
CA SER A 180 -5.25 -4.96 7.05
C SER A 180 -4.52 -4.93 5.71
N ASN A 181 -3.67 -5.94 5.45
CA ASN A 181 -2.95 -6.11 4.19
C ASN A 181 -3.86 -6.57 3.03
N SER A 182 -4.90 -7.36 3.29
CA SER A 182 -5.89 -7.82 2.30
C SER A 182 -6.92 -6.73 1.99
N LYS A 183 -7.29 -5.89 2.98
CA LYS A 183 -8.06 -4.65 2.78
C LYS A 183 -7.24 -3.60 2.04
N ALA A 184 -5.92 -3.53 2.24
CA ALA A 184 -5.01 -2.74 1.41
C ALA A 184 -4.92 -3.28 -0.03
N LYS A 185 -4.81 -4.61 -0.22
CA LYS A 185 -4.86 -5.26 -1.54
C LYS A 185 -6.22 -5.12 -2.23
N ARG A 186 -7.34 -5.17 -1.50
CA ARG A 186 -8.70 -4.86 -2.03
C ARG A 186 -8.84 -3.40 -2.45
N GLN A 187 -8.09 -2.50 -1.83
CA GLN A 187 -8.00 -1.09 -2.25
C GLN A 187 -7.06 -0.89 -3.44
N GLN A 188 -6.16 -1.85 -3.71
CA GLN A 188 -5.33 -1.93 -4.92
C GLN A 188 -6.12 -2.35 -6.17
N PHE A 189 -7.23 -3.08 -6.01
CA PHE A 189 -8.20 -3.37 -7.07
C PHE A 189 -9.36 -2.37 -7.00
N GLY A 190 -9.01 -1.12 -7.30
CA GLY A 190 -9.88 0.05 -7.15
C GLY A 190 -11.22 -0.11 -7.84
N SER A 191 -12.26 -0.34 -7.05
CA SER A 191 -13.62 -0.42 -7.52
C SER A 191 -14.54 0.04 -6.39
N TYR A 192 -15.13 1.22 -6.58
CA TYR A 192 -15.93 1.92 -5.57
C TYR A 192 -17.40 1.93 -5.95
N ILE A 193 -18.27 1.37 -5.11
CA ILE A 193 -19.72 1.50 -5.24
C ILE A 193 -20.15 2.90 -4.78
N GLU A 194 -20.69 3.72 -5.69
CA GLU A 194 -21.28 5.02 -5.34
C GLU A 194 -22.75 4.80 -4.91
N LYS A 195 -23.06 4.99 -3.62
CA LYS A 195 -24.46 5.02 -3.14
C LYS A 195 -25.02 6.43 -3.28
N SER A 196 -25.90 6.63 -4.27
CA SER A 196 -26.71 7.85 -4.39
C SER A 196 -27.86 7.84 -3.36
N PRO A 197 -28.29 9.00 -2.81
CA PRO A 197 -29.45 9.08 -1.92
C PRO A 197 -30.77 9.11 -2.70
N GLU A 198 -31.75 8.38 -2.17
CA GLU A 198 -33.13 8.28 -2.62
C GLU A 198 -33.85 9.65 -2.67
N ARG A 199 -34.62 9.89 -3.74
CA ARG A 199 -35.79 10.79 -3.68
C ARG A 199 -37.01 10.21 -4.43
N SER A 200 -38.07 10.13 -3.64
CA SER A 200 -39.51 9.90 -3.87
C SER A 200 -40.14 10.13 -5.27
N SER A 201 -40.82 9.06 -5.72
CA SER A 201 -42.10 8.91 -6.44
C SER A 201 -42.86 10.10 -7.10
N SER A 202 -42.92 10.05 -8.46
CA SER A 202 -44.10 10.02 -9.40
C SER A 202 -45.08 11.23 -9.50
N PRO A 203 -45.90 11.40 -10.60
CA PRO A 203 -46.34 10.40 -11.58
C PRO A 203 -46.48 10.76 -13.11
N LYS A 204 -46.45 9.66 -13.89
CA LYS A 204 -47.01 9.29 -15.22
C LYS A 204 -47.71 10.31 -16.15
N SER A 205 -47.44 10.18 -17.45
CA SER A 205 -48.47 10.08 -18.50
C SER A 205 -47.98 9.27 -19.72
N SER A 206 -48.95 8.72 -20.47
CA SER A 206 -48.89 7.64 -21.45
C SER A 206 -49.19 8.11 -22.89
N HIS A 207 -49.07 7.16 -23.84
CA HIS A 207 -49.44 7.17 -25.28
C HIS A 207 -48.31 7.59 -26.22
N GLY A 208 -47.97 6.90 -27.32
CA GLY A 208 -48.55 5.74 -28.00
C GLY A 208 -48.41 5.94 -29.52
N ASN A 209 -48.09 4.86 -30.27
CA ASN A 209 -48.31 4.67 -31.72
C ASN A 209 -47.43 5.50 -32.71
N LEU A 210 -46.98 5.07 -33.90
CA LEU A 210 -47.29 3.97 -34.83
C LEU A 210 -46.22 3.96 -35.97
N LYS A 211 -45.88 2.76 -36.47
CA LYS A 211 -45.72 2.32 -37.89
C LYS A 211 -44.77 3.08 -38.87
N LEU A 212 -43.73 2.42 -39.41
CA LEU A 212 -43.69 1.56 -40.64
C LEU A 212 -43.29 2.37 -41.89
N PHE A 213 -42.12 2.10 -42.50
CA PHE A 213 -42.02 1.56 -43.86
C PHE A 213 -40.57 1.23 -44.27
N ASP A 214 -40.48 0.10 -44.97
CA ASP A 214 -39.31 -0.53 -45.59
C ASP A 214 -38.68 0.28 -46.73
N SER A 215 -37.40 0.02 -46.98
CA SER A 215 -36.92 -0.24 -48.35
C SER A 215 -35.58 -1.00 -48.30
N GLU A 216 -35.66 -2.28 -48.64
CA GLU A 216 -34.53 -3.10 -49.07
C GLU A 216 -34.03 -2.64 -50.45
N THR A 217 -32.72 -2.60 -50.68
CA THR A 217 -32.16 -3.35 -51.82
C THR A 217 -30.65 -3.58 -51.70
N SER A 218 -30.31 -4.86 -51.90
CA SER A 218 -29.00 -5.49 -51.91
C SER A 218 -28.20 -5.19 -53.19
N THR A 219 -26.85 -5.20 -53.13
CA THR A 219 -26.02 -6.10 -53.95
C THR A 219 -24.51 -6.05 -53.64
N ARG A 220 -24.01 -7.20 -53.14
CA ARG A 220 -22.83 -7.99 -53.57
C ARG A 220 -21.38 -7.45 -53.42
N LYS A 221 -20.72 -8.02 -52.38
CA LYS A 221 -19.47 -8.83 -52.37
C LYS A 221 -18.28 -8.44 -53.28
N ALA A 222 -17.14 -8.20 -52.64
CA ALA A 222 -15.87 -8.90 -52.93
C ALA A 222 -14.97 -8.90 -51.69
N GLU A 223 -14.75 -10.09 -51.13
CA GLU A 223 -13.79 -10.36 -50.05
C GLU A 223 -12.38 -10.48 -50.63
N ASN A 224 -11.38 -9.92 -49.95
CA ASN A 224 -10.00 -10.41 -50.04
C ASN A 224 -9.43 -10.57 -48.63
N LYS A 225 -9.16 -11.82 -48.27
CA LYS A 225 -8.72 -12.29 -46.95
C LYS A 225 -7.24 -11.96 -46.73
N SER A 226 -6.93 -11.28 -45.63
CA SER A 226 -5.58 -11.30 -45.04
C SER A 226 -5.53 -12.28 -43.86
N SER A 227 -4.38 -12.92 -43.75
CA SER A 227 -4.03 -14.02 -42.86
C SER A 227 -4.15 -13.71 -41.37
N ARG A 228 -4.88 -14.56 -40.64
CA ARG A 228 -4.91 -14.67 -39.17
C ARG A 228 -3.58 -15.20 -38.60
N PRO A 229 -3.30 -14.86 -37.33
CA PRO A 229 -2.83 -15.84 -36.35
C PRO A 229 -3.91 -16.18 -35.31
N SER A 230 -3.93 -17.45 -34.92
CA SER A 230 -4.55 -18.09 -33.74
C SER A 230 -4.30 -17.28 -32.45
N SER A 231 -5.21 -17.04 -31.50
CA SER A 231 -6.42 -17.71 -31.02
C SER A 231 -7.46 -16.66 -30.59
N ALA A 232 -8.62 -16.58 -31.26
CA ALA A 232 -9.60 -15.54 -30.96
C ALA A 232 -10.34 -15.86 -29.64
N ARG A 233 -9.94 -15.20 -28.55
CA ARG A 233 -10.89 -14.93 -27.45
C ARG A 233 -12.06 -14.17 -28.06
N SER A 234 -13.27 -14.70 -27.89
CA SER A 234 -14.51 -14.02 -28.26
C SER A 234 -14.70 -12.83 -27.30
N TYR A 235 -14.32 -11.62 -27.72
CA TYR A 235 -14.57 -10.40 -26.96
C TYR A 235 -16.03 -9.97 -27.12
N LYS A 236 -16.69 -9.59 -26.02
CA LYS A 236 -18.09 -9.14 -26.06
C LYS A 236 -18.23 -7.72 -26.60
N ALA A 237 -17.23 -6.88 -26.30
CA ALA A 237 -17.14 -5.49 -26.72
C ALA A 237 -15.67 -5.08 -26.86
N THR A 238 -15.40 -4.12 -27.74
CA THR A 238 -14.08 -3.55 -27.99
C THR A 238 -14.21 -2.04 -28.11
N MET A 239 -13.22 -1.30 -27.64
CA MET A 239 -13.08 0.13 -27.88
C MET A 239 -11.60 0.43 -28.07
N SER A 240 -11.28 1.39 -28.93
CA SER A 240 -9.92 1.92 -29.05
C SER A 240 -9.89 3.44 -28.89
N THR A 241 -8.81 3.93 -28.29
CA THR A 241 -8.51 5.35 -28.15
C THR A 241 -7.11 5.61 -28.68
N VAL A 242 -7.01 6.50 -29.67
CA VAL A 242 -5.74 6.90 -30.30
C VAL A 242 -5.55 8.40 -30.11
N ILE A 243 -4.42 8.77 -29.50
CA ILE A 243 -4.03 10.16 -29.25
C ILE A 243 -2.56 10.32 -29.64
N ASN A 244 -2.31 11.23 -30.58
CA ASN A 244 -0.96 11.68 -30.91
C ASN A 244 -0.56 12.81 -29.97
N MET A 245 0.56 12.64 -29.29
CA MET A 245 1.09 13.58 -28.32
C MET A 245 2.39 14.19 -28.85
N GLY A 246 2.48 15.52 -28.79
CA GLY A 246 3.71 16.23 -29.16
C GLY A 246 4.81 16.08 -28.11
N ILE A 247 5.96 16.70 -28.37
CA ILE A 247 7.04 16.82 -27.38
C ILE A 247 6.53 17.65 -26.19
N PRO A 248 6.58 17.12 -24.95
CA PRO A 248 6.16 17.84 -23.75
C PRO A 248 6.76 19.25 -23.66
N GLY A 249 5.92 20.25 -23.36
CA GLY A 249 6.33 21.66 -23.20
C GLY A 249 6.28 22.53 -24.46
N THR A 250 5.89 21.99 -25.62
CA THR A 250 5.84 22.76 -26.89
C THR A 250 4.48 23.40 -27.21
N ARG A 251 3.36 22.98 -26.60
CA ARG A 251 2.00 23.27 -27.12
C ARG A 251 0.95 23.80 -26.13
N THR A 252 1.28 24.26 -24.92
CA THR A 252 0.28 24.57 -23.88
C THR A 252 0.32 25.93 -23.20
N ALA A 253 -0.83 26.26 -22.61
CA ALA A 253 -1.02 27.30 -21.59
C ALA A 253 0.06 27.17 -20.51
N LYS A 254 1.00 28.11 -20.53
CA LYS A 254 2.09 28.16 -19.54
C LYS A 254 1.51 28.60 -18.20
N LEU A 255 2.06 28.05 -17.12
CA LEU A 255 1.89 28.63 -15.80
C LEU A 255 2.50 30.05 -15.83
N ILE A 256 1.65 31.07 -15.81
CA ILE A 256 2.07 32.47 -15.80
C ILE A 256 2.15 32.94 -14.35
N GLU A 257 3.37 33.26 -13.92
CA GLU A 257 3.62 33.86 -12.62
C GLU A 257 2.97 35.25 -12.54
N PRO A 258 2.25 35.58 -11.45
CA PRO A 258 1.75 36.94 -11.24
C PRO A 258 2.89 37.98 -11.21
N ASN A 259 2.72 39.11 -11.91
CA ASN A 259 3.75 40.15 -12.00
C ASN A 259 4.16 40.74 -10.63
N ASN A 260 3.24 40.71 -9.65
CA ASN A 260 3.42 41.21 -8.28
C ASN A 260 3.55 40.08 -7.24
N LEU A 261 3.99 38.88 -7.65
CA LEU A 261 4.05 37.72 -6.74
C LEU A 261 4.94 37.96 -5.51
N LYS A 262 5.96 38.81 -5.63
CA LYS A 262 6.86 39.18 -4.53
C LYS A 262 6.15 39.93 -3.40
N ASP A 263 5.04 40.60 -3.72
CA ASP A 263 4.24 41.36 -2.75
C ASP A 263 3.19 40.48 -2.06
N TRP A 264 3.02 39.23 -2.52
CA TRP A 264 2.03 38.30 -1.98
C TRP A 264 2.58 37.58 -0.75
N HIS A 265 1.69 37.24 0.18
CA HIS A 265 2.07 36.43 1.31
C HIS A 265 2.43 35.02 0.86
N THR A 266 3.55 34.50 1.34
CA THR A 266 4.12 33.23 0.87
C THR A 266 4.33 32.27 2.02
N THR A 267 4.04 31.00 1.78
CA THR A 267 4.45 29.88 2.64
C THR A 267 4.91 28.73 1.74
N SER A 268 5.85 27.94 2.23
CA SER A 268 6.37 26.78 1.53
C SER A 268 6.51 25.61 2.49
N THR A 269 6.45 24.40 1.95
CA THR A 269 6.75 23.18 2.69
C THR A 269 7.32 22.15 1.74
N LYS A 270 8.16 21.26 2.24
CA LYS A 270 8.70 20.13 1.50
C LYS A 270 7.85 18.89 1.77
N GLY A 271 8.11 17.87 0.97
CA GLY A 271 7.59 16.53 1.16
C GLY A 271 8.34 15.54 0.29
N CYS A 272 7.84 14.32 0.27
CA CYS A 272 8.43 13.26 -0.52
C CYS A 272 7.36 12.27 -0.94
N PHE A 273 7.45 11.78 -2.18
CA PHE A 273 6.79 10.55 -2.60
C PHE A 273 7.71 9.39 -2.27
N PHE A 274 7.19 8.39 -1.58
CA PHE A 274 7.92 7.15 -1.36
C PHE A 274 7.20 5.97 -1.99
N LEU A 275 7.97 5.08 -2.57
CA LEU A 275 7.47 3.87 -3.21
C LEU A 275 7.55 2.69 -2.25
N GLU A 276 6.41 2.07 -1.99
CA GLU A 276 6.31 0.91 -1.10
C GLU A 276 6.58 -0.41 -1.86
N ASP A 277 6.86 -1.48 -1.11
CA ASP A 277 7.12 -2.81 -1.66
C ASP A 277 5.97 -3.37 -2.51
N ASN A 278 4.73 -3.00 -2.17
CA ASN A 278 3.54 -3.41 -2.91
C ASN A 278 3.28 -2.56 -4.18
N GLY A 279 4.11 -1.56 -4.46
CA GLY A 279 3.98 -0.62 -5.58
C GLY A 279 3.10 0.60 -5.30
N ASP A 280 2.56 0.73 -4.10
CA ASP A 280 1.82 1.92 -3.70
C ASP A 280 2.78 3.09 -3.48
N ILE A 281 2.26 4.31 -3.68
CA ILE A 281 3.01 5.54 -3.44
C ILE A 281 2.40 6.24 -2.25
N ILE A 282 3.23 6.48 -1.23
CA ILE A 282 2.86 7.27 -0.07
C ILE A 282 3.45 8.66 -0.17
N SER A 283 2.74 9.65 0.39
CA SER A 283 3.20 11.03 0.40
C SER A 283 2.61 11.81 1.57
N HIS A 284 3.22 12.95 1.88
CA HIS A 284 2.71 13.86 2.88
C HIS A 284 1.42 14.52 2.38
N HIS A 285 0.40 14.59 3.22
CA HIS A 285 -0.82 15.36 2.99
C HIS A 285 -0.80 16.63 3.83
N TYR A 286 -1.29 17.73 3.26
CA TYR A 286 -1.20 19.05 3.89
C TYR A 286 -2.57 19.68 4.08
N LYS A 287 -2.68 20.48 5.14
CA LYS A 287 -3.79 21.41 5.33
C LYS A 287 -3.30 22.83 5.07
N LEU A 288 -3.99 23.51 4.16
CA LEU A 288 -3.85 24.93 3.86
C LEU A 288 -5.04 25.68 4.45
N GLN A 289 -4.77 26.62 5.35
CA GLN A 289 -5.77 27.53 5.89
C GLN A 289 -5.68 28.88 5.19
N VAL A 290 -6.81 29.33 4.66
CA VAL A 290 -7.01 30.63 3.99
C VAL A 290 -7.97 31.45 4.85
N SER A 291 -7.48 32.54 5.45
CA SER A 291 -8.27 33.36 6.38
C SER A 291 -9.13 34.43 5.70
N GLU A 292 -8.77 34.83 4.47
CA GLU A 292 -9.53 35.77 3.65
C GLU A 292 -9.64 35.25 2.23
N LYS A 293 -10.78 35.49 1.56
CA LYS A 293 -10.96 35.16 0.16
C LYS A 293 -9.86 35.83 -0.69
N SER A 294 -9.00 35.04 -1.33
CA SER A 294 -7.78 35.51 -1.96
C SER A 294 -7.48 34.82 -3.28
N THR A 295 -6.81 35.54 -4.19
CA THR A 295 -6.16 34.91 -5.34
C THR A 295 -4.94 34.14 -4.84
N VAL A 296 -4.87 32.86 -5.19
CA VAL A 296 -3.80 31.95 -4.75
C VAL A 296 -3.06 31.42 -5.97
N TYR A 297 -1.73 31.41 -5.86
CA TYR A 297 -0.81 30.80 -6.80
C TYR A 297 -0.10 29.64 -6.08
N LEU A 298 -0.35 28.42 -6.53
CA LEU A 298 0.16 27.18 -5.95
C LEU A 298 1.12 26.52 -6.91
N THR A 299 2.26 26.05 -6.42
CA THR A 299 3.20 25.26 -7.21
C THR A 299 3.67 24.01 -6.47
N ILE A 300 4.04 22.99 -7.23
CA ILE A 300 4.74 21.79 -6.78
C ILE A 300 5.81 21.42 -7.81
N LYS A 301 7.01 21.07 -7.34
CA LYS A 301 8.11 20.59 -8.19
C LYS A 301 8.98 19.57 -7.44
N PRO A 302 9.60 18.60 -8.13
CA PRO A 302 10.65 17.78 -7.55
C PRO A 302 11.77 18.64 -6.93
N LEU A 303 12.31 18.19 -5.81
CA LEU A 303 13.41 18.86 -5.12
C LEU A 303 14.74 18.24 -5.58
N ASN A 304 15.63 19.07 -6.10
CA ASN A 304 16.97 18.65 -6.49
C ASN A 304 17.90 18.69 -5.28
N LEU A 305 18.42 17.53 -4.86
CA LEU A 305 19.39 17.40 -3.76
C LEU A 305 20.84 17.23 -4.23
N SER A 306 21.08 17.24 -5.55
CA SER A 306 22.42 17.03 -6.08
C SER A 306 23.37 18.15 -5.66
N LYS A 307 24.51 17.76 -5.08
CA LYS A 307 25.60 18.66 -4.66
C LYS A 307 26.55 18.99 -5.83
N VAL A 308 26.37 18.35 -6.98
CA VAL A 308 27.23 18.52 -8.16
C VAL A 308 26.53 19.44 -9.17
N GLU A 309 27.15 20.58 -9.45
CA GLU A 309 26.64 21.56 -10.41
C GLU A 309 26.41 20.92 -11.79
N GLY A 310 25.26 21.21 -12.42
CA GLY A 310 24.90 20.68 -13.73
C GLY A 310 24.44 19.22 -13.76
N LYS A 311 24.54 18.47 -12.65
CA LYS A 311 24.03 17.09 -12.55
C LYS A 311 22.74 17.08 -11.72
N PRO A 312 21.54 17.02 -12.33
CA PRO A 312 20.29 16.95 -11.58
C PRO A 312 20.12 15.60 -10.87
N SER A 313 19.30 15.58 -9.83
CA SER A 313 18.93 14.35 -9.13
C SER A 313 18.19 13.37 -10.06
N PRO A 314 18.35 12.05 -9.89
CA PRO A 314 17.73 11.06 -10.78
C PRO A 314 16.20 11.13 -10.87
N TRP A 315 15.54 11.56 -9.79
CA TRP A 315 14.08 11.65 -9.67
C TRP A 315 13.49 12.96 -10.22
N MET A 316 14.29 13.90 -10.73
CA MET A 316 13.77 15.14 -11.35
C MET A 316 12.85 14.87 -12.55
N SER A 317 12.92 13.65 -13.10
CA SER A 317 12.07 13.17 -14.18
C SER A 317 10.66 12.74 -13.73
N VAL A 318 10.41 12.58 -12.42
CA VAL A 318 9.12 12.18 -11.85
C VAL A 318 8.12 13.33 -11.98
N ASP A 319 6.93 13.02 -12.47
CA ASP A 319 5.85 13.99 -12.58
C ASP A 319 5.23 14.26 -11.21
N THR A 320 4.99 15.54 -10.92
CA THR A 320 4.35 15.98 -9.69
C THR A 320 3.13 16.83 -10.00
N SER A 321 2.05 16.60 -9.29
CA SER A 321 0.84 17.42 -9.30
C SER A 321 0.30 17.54 -7.89
N LEU A 322 -0.57 18.51 -7.66
CA LEU A 322 -1.18 18.79 -6.36
C LEU A 322 -2.67 18.94 -6.55
N PHE A 323 -3.46 18.09 -5.88
CA PHE A 323 -4.91 18.18 -5.84
C PHE A 323 -5.35 19.07 -4.67
N ILE A 324 -6.29 19.96 -4.95
CA ILE A 324 -6.80 20.95 -3.99
C ILE A 324 -8.24 20.57 -3.68
N LEU A 325 -8.50 20.16 -2.43
CA LEU A 325 -9.83 19.77 -1.98
C LEU A 325 -10.27 20.68 -0.84
N LYS A 326 -11.50 21.20 -0.89
CA LYS A 326 -12.06 22.02 0.19
C LYS A 326 -12.69 21.12 1.26
N GLU A 327 -12.37 21.35 2.52
CA GLU A 327 -12.98 20.65 3.66
C GLU A 327 -14.39 21.22 3.92
N ASN A 328 -15.42 20.38 3.76
CA ASN A 328 -16.84 20.70 3.95
C ASN A 328 -17.52 19.60 4.77
N ASN A 329 -17.97 19.89 6.00
CA ASN A 329 -18.79 18.98 6.83
C ASN A 329 -18.27 17.53 6.92
N GLY A 330 -16.96 17.36 7.12
CA GLY A 330 -16.31 16.04 7.22
C GLY A 330 -16.08 15.33 5.89
N ARG A 331 -16.38 15.97 4.75
CA ARG A 331 -16.01 15.54 3.40
C ARG A 331 -15.03 16.53 2.78
N ALA A 332 -14.33 16.08 1.75
CA ALA A 332 -13.40 16.92 1.00
C ALA A 332 -13.81 16.93 -0.48
N ASP A 333 -14.18 18.10 -0.97
CA ASP A 333 -14.66 18.27 -2.34
C ASP A 333 -13.55 18.80 -3.23
N LEU A 334 -13.38 18.20 -4.41
CA LEU A 334 -12.39 18.64 -5.39
C LEU A 334 -12.69 20.07 -5.84
N VAL A 335 -11.73 20.97 -5.64
CA VAL A 335 -11.75 22.35 -6.14
C VAL A 335 -11.03 22.42 -7.47
N SER A 336 -9.77 21.99 -7.50
CA SER A 336 -8.92 22.00 -8.69
C SER A 336 -7.68 21.13 -8.47
N PHE A 337 -6.76 21.12 -9.44
CA PHE A 337 -5.45 20.49 -9.35
C PHE A 337 -4.45 21.27 -10.22
N THR A 338 -3.16 21.08 -9.96
CA THR A 338 -2.08 21.73 -10.73
C THR A 338 -1.95 21.11 -12.12
N GLU A 339 -2.61 21.71 -13.10
CA GLU A 339 -2.62 21.25 -14.49
C GLU A 339 -1.72 22.05 -15.42
N LEU A 340 -1.26 23.22 -14.98
CA LEU A 340 -0.35 24.06 -15.76
C LEU A 340 1.09 23.69 -15.41
N ARG A 341 1.98 23.66 -16.41
CA ARG A 341 3.38 23.31 -16.22
C ARG A 341 4.31 24.37 -16.77
N ASN A 342 5.41 24.62 -16.06
CA ASN A 342 6.57 25.36 -16.54
C ASN A 342 7.83 24.59 -16.12
N LYS A 343 8.52 23.98 -17.10
CA LYS A 343 9.64 23.06 -16.85
C LYS A 343 9.24 21.92 -15.89
N GLU A 344 9.88 21.79 -14.74
CA GLU A 344 9.60 20.77 -13.72
C GLU A 344 8.52 21.21 -12.73
N THR A 345 8.08 22.46 -12.80
CA THR A 345 7.08 23.03 -11.89
C THR A 345 5.68 22.87 -12.45
N SER A 346 4.83 22.17 -11.71
CA SER A 346 3.39 22.15 -11.92
C SER A 346 2.74 23.19 -11.03
N GLY A 347 1.73 23.90 -11.53
CA GLY A 347 1.07 24.92 -10.74
C GLY A 347 -0.39 25.16 -11.11
N TRP A 348 -1.03 25.96 -10.27
CA TRP A 348 -2.40 26.39 -10.40
C TRP A 348 -2.54 27.82 -9.90
N LYS A 349 -3.36 28.61 -10.58
CA LYS A 349 -3.76 29.95 -10.17
C LYS A 349 -5.27 30.03 -10.15
N GLY A 350 -5.83 30.53 -9.06
CA GLY A 350 -7.27 30.79 -8.97
C GLY A 350 -7.66 31.40 -7.64
N GLU A 351 -8.96 31.57 -7.43
CA GLU A 351 -9.50 32.19 -6.23
C GLU A 351 -9.89 31.11 -5.21
N LEU A 352 -9.40 31.24 -3.97
CA LEU A 352 -9.83 30.40 -2.85
C LEU A 352 -10.60 31.25 -1.84
N GLY A 353 -11.78 30.77 -1.45
CA GLY A 353 -12.56 31.38 -0.36
C GLY A 353 -11.98 31.04 1.02
N VAL A 354 -12.51 31.68 2.05
CA VAL A 354 -12.16 31.37 3.45
C VAL A 354 -12.43 29.89 3.75
N GLY A 355 -11.49 29.23 4.42
CA GLY A 355 -11.65 27.84 4.87
C GLY A 355 -10.34 27.06 4.95
N VAL A 356 -10.50 25.75 5.11
CA VAL A 356 -9.41 24.77 5.15
C VAL A 356 -9.46 23.92 3.89
N TYR A 357 -8.30 23.76 3.27
CA TYR A 357 -8.10 23.00 2.04
C TYR A 357 -7.09 21.90 2.28
N TRP A 358 -7.40 20.69 1.83
CA TRP A 358 -6.45 19.60 1.71
C TRP A 358 -5.64 19.78 0.42
N LEU A 359 -4.32 19.80 0.54
CA LEU A 359 -3.41 19.72 -0.59
C LEU A 359 -2.81 18.31 -0.60
N ILE A 360 -3.14 17.55 -1.64
CA ILE A 360 -2.75 16.14 -1.77
C ILE A 360 -1.81 16.00 -2.98
N PRO A 361 -0.51 15.75 -2.74
CA PRO A 361 0.45 15.50 -3.80
C PRO A 361 0.08 14.25 -4.60
N PHE A 362 0.39 14.27 -5.89
CA PHE A 362 0.11 13.20 -6.81
C PHE A 362 1.26 13.04 -7.80
N THR A 363 1.60 11.79 -8.09
CA THR A 363 2.43 11.40 -9.23
C THR A 363 1.72 10.26 -9.93
N THR A 364 1.86 10.16 -11.25
CA THR A 364 1.30 9.03 -12.02
C THR A 364 1.95 7.69 -11.67
N GLY A 365 3.10 7.71 -10.98
CA GLY A 365 3.91 6.52 -10.73
C GLY A 365 4.51 5.91 -12.00
N CYS A 366 4.51 6.66 -13.11
CA CYS A 366 5.13 6.19 -14.36
C CYS A 366 6.64 6.05 -14.23
N ARG A 367 7.27 6.99 -13.52
CA ARG A 367 8.73 7.10 -13.41
C ARG A 367 9.29 6.82 -12.02
N LEU A 368 8.44 6.77 -10.99
CA LEU A 368 8.81 6.35 -9.64
C LEU A 368 8.47 4.85 -9.47
N ARG A 369 9.45 3.97 -9.74
CA ARG A 369 9.27 2.50 -9.74
C ARG A 369 10.49 1.76 -9.29
N LYS A 370 10.27 0.57 -8.74
CA LYS A 370 11.33 -0.40 -8.46
C LYS A 370 11.99 -0.82 -9.76
N LYS A 371 13.27 -0.49 -9.91
CA LYS A 371 14.08 -1.00 -11.01
C LYS A 371 14.40 -2.48 -10.75
N LYS A 372 14.48 -3.30 -11.80
CA LYS A 372 14.93 -4.70 -11.66
C LYS A 372 16.30 -4.72 -11.00
N LYS A 373 16.46 -5.52 -9.94
CA LYS A 373 17.70 -5.64 -9.15
C LYS A 373 18.87 -5.90 -10.10
N GLN A 374 19.72 -4.91 -10.30
CA GLN A 374 21.09 -5.14 -10.75
C GLN A 374 21.90 -5.55 -9.52
N THR A 375 22.81 -6.50 -9.69
CA THR A 375 23.73 -6.93 -8.64
C THR A 375 24.74 -5.81 -8.41
N ILE A 376 24.38 -4.86 -7.54
CA ILE A 376 25.24 -3.75 -7.17
C ILE A 376 25.96 -4.12 -5.87
N LYS A 377 27.25 -3.78 -5.78
CA LYS A 377 28.06 -3.96 -4.56
C LYS A 377 27.42 -3.18 -3.42
N GLU A 378 27.21 -3.85 -2.29
CA GLU A 378 26.71 -3.19 -1.07
C GLU A 378 27.74 -2.16 -0.57
N ALA A 379 27.28 -0.93 -0.34
CA ALA A 379 28.10 0.15 0.21
C ALA A 379 28.43 -0.15 1.67
N ARG A 380 29.60 0.28 2.13
CA ARG A 380 29.95 0.19 3.54
C ARG A 380 29.38 1.42 4.25
N LEU A 381 28.62 1.24 5.33
CA LEU A 381 28.03 2.37 6.06
C LEU A 381 29.00 2.96 7.08
N VAL A 382 29.71 2.10 7.82
CA VAL A 382 30.61 2.48 8.91
C VAL A 382 31.96 1.77 8.82
N TYR A 383 32.99 2.38 9.38
CA TYR A 383 34.33 1.80 9.52
C TYR A 383 34.93 2.18 10.86
N ARG A 384 35.93 1.42 11.33
CA ARG A 384 36.72 1.79 12.50
C ARG A 384 37.92 2.60 12.06
N ASP A 385 38.16 3.73 12.71
CA ASP A 385 39.32 4.56 12.43
C ASP A 385 40.59 4.05 13.16
N GLY A 386 41.66 4.85 13.15
CA GLY A 386 42.93 4.49 13.78
C GLY A 386 42.88 4.33 15.31
N ASN A 387 41.83 4.82 15.96
CA ASN A 387 41.61 4.70 17.41
C ASN A 387 40.61 3.58 17.75
N GLU A 388 40.22 2.75 16.76
CA GLU A 388 39.16 1.74 16.85
C GLU A 388 37.73 2.29 17.06
N ASP A 389 37.56 3.60 17.00
CA ASP A 389 36.26 4.27 17.09
C ASP A 389 35.46 4.06 15.80
N LEU A 390 34.15 3.80 15.92
CA LEU A 390 33.28 3.71 14.75
C LEU A 390 33.02 5.09 14.16
N VAL A 391 33.12 5.18 12.83
CA VAL A 391 32.94 6.40 12.06
C VAL A 391 32.04 6.11 10.85
N LEU A 392 31.12 7.02 10.57
CA LEU A 392 30.29 6.97 9.37
C LEU A 392 31.14 7.25 8.11
N THR A 393 30.95 6.45 7.06
CA THR A 393 31.58 6.71 5.76
C THR A 393 31.11 8.03 5.14
N PRO A 394 31.93 8.70 4.31
CA PRO A 394 31.53 9.94 3.62
C PRO A 394 30.26 9.77 2.77
N GLU A 395 30.11 8.63 2.11
CA GLU A 395 28.94 8.30 1.29
C GLU A 395 27.69 8.19 2.16
N PHE A 396 27.78 7.51 3.30
CA PHE A 396 26.66 7.38 4.22
C PHE A 396 26.30 8.72 4.90
N LYS A 397 27.29 9.54 5.28
CA LYS A 397 27.05 10.91 5.74
C LYS A 397 26.32 11.75 4.70
N SER A 398 26.65 11.60 3.42
CA SER A 398 25.92 12.28 2.36
C SER A 398 24.46 11.81 2.28
N ALA A 399 24.20 10.50 2.36
CA ALA A 399 22.84 9.96 2.35
C ALA A 399 22.01 10.42 3.58
N LEU A 400 22.60 10.45 4.77
CA LEU A 400 21.96 10.99 5.98
C LEU A 400 21.67 12.49 5.86
N SER A 401 22.56 13.24 5.21
CA SER A 401 22.33 14.66 4.96
C SER A 401 21.13 14.86 4.04
N ASP A 402 21.05 14.07 2.98
CA ASP A 402 19.94 14.13 2.03
C ASP A 402 18.63 13.69 2.70
N MET A 403 18.67 12.71 3.62
CA MET A 403 17.52 12.33 4.45
C MET A 403 17.09 13.47 5.38
N PHE A 404 18.03 14.14 6.05
CA PHE A 404 17.72 15.30 6.88
C PHE A 404 16.98 16.37 6.07
N ASP A 405 17.44 16.66 4.85
CA ASP A 405 16.79 17.64 3.97
C ASP A 405 15.37 17.25 3.53
N ILE A 406 15.07 15.94 3.52
CA ILE A 406 13.73 15.40 3.23
C ILE A 406 12.80 15.51 4.44
N ILE A 407 13.33 15.29 5.64
CA ILE A 407 12.55 15.27 6.89
C ILE A 407 12.31 16.68 7.42
N ASP A 408 13.23 17.62 7.14
CA ASP A 408 13.06 19.06 7.37
C ASP A 408 11.99 19.62 6.40
N LEU A 409 10.73 19.52 6.82
CA LEU A 409 9.55 19.82 5.99
C LEU A 409 9.30 21.32 5.89
N ASP A 410 9.69 22.12 6.87
CA ASP A 410 9.57 23.58 6.82
C ASP A 410 10.79 24.28 6.21
N GLY A 411 11.93 23.57 6.07
CA GLY A 411 13.14 24.11 5.46
C GLY A 411 13.97 24.98 6.40
N ASN A 412 13.72 24.93 7.71
CA ASN A 412 14.39 25.78 8.68
C ASN A 412 15.79 25.27 9.08
N GLY A 413 16.15 24.05 8.65
CA GLY A 413 17.44 23.41 8.89
C GLY A 413 17.58 22.74 10.27
N LEU A 414 16.47 22.54 10.98
CA LEU A 414 16.31 21.85 12.26
C LEU A 414 15.18 20.83 12.13
N LEU A 415 15.15 19.81 12.99
CA LEU A 415 14.03 18.85 13.05
C LEU A 415 13.23 19.06 14.33
N SER A 416 11.98 19.46 14.15
CA SER A 416 10.98 19.45 15.22
C SER A 416 10.56 18.01 15.55
N LEU A 417 9.97 17.80 16.74
CA LEU A 417 9.40 16.50 17.12
C LEU A 417 8.33 16.02 16.12
N ALA A 418 7.61 16.93 15.48
CA ALA A 418 6.60 16.56 14.49
C ALA A 418 7.23 15.98 13.21
N GLU A 419 8.31 16.59 12.74
CA GLU A 419 9.07 16.13 11.58
C GLU A 419 9.81 14.82 11.88
N TYR A 420 10.47 14.75 13.03
CA TYR A 420 11.12 13.54 13.50
C TYR A 420 10.13 12.38 13.61
N ASN A 421 8.90 12.64 14.07
CA ASN A 421 7.86 11.61 14.12
C ASN A 421 7.35 11.13 12.76
N PHE A 422 7.42 11.95 11.69
CA PHE A 422 7.15 11.44 10.34
C PHE A 422 8.24 10.47 9.88
N PHE A 423 9.50 10.75 10.24
CA PHE A 423 10.63 9.87 9.98
C PHE A 423 10.54 8.56 10.76
N GLU A 424 10.30 8.61 12.08
CA GLU A 424 10.15 7.42 12.94
C GLU A 424 8.97 6.55 12.50
N MET A 425 7.79 7.14 12.31
CA MET A 425 6.63 6.39 11.84
C MET A 425 6.89 5.69 10.50
N ARG A 426 7.76 6.26 9.66
CA ARG A 426 8.14 5.64 8.39
C ARG A 426 9.15 4.52 8.59
N THR A 427 10.17 4.71 9.42
CA THR A 427 11.34 3.82 9.51
C THR A 427 11.19 2.73 10.56
N SER A 428 10.68 3.07 11.74
CA SER A 428 10.44 2.16 12.87
C SER A 428 8.97 1.73 12.97
N GLY A 429 8.05 2.54 12.45
CA GLY A 429 6.60 2.29 12.53
C GLY A 429 5.96 2.79 13.82
N GLU A 430 6.74 3.44 14.69
CA GLU A 430 6.31 3.96 15.99
C GLU A 430 6.62 5.46 16.08
N LYS A 431 5.99 6.16 17.03
CA LYS A 431 6.29 7.58 17.30
C LYS A 431 7.27 7.70 18.45
N CYS A 432 8.20 8.63 18.32
CA CYS A 432 8.95 9.19 19.44
C CYS A 432 7.97 9.96 20.34
N ASP A 433 7.82 9.48 21.58
CA ASP A 433 7.07 10.19 22.61
C ASP A 433 7.87 11.37 23.19
N LEU A 434 7.24 12.13 24.08
CA LEU A 434 7.87 13.33 24.65
C LEU A 434 9.07 12.98 25.53
N ASP A 435 9.00 11.88 26.29
CA ASP A 435 10.07 11.50 27.22
C ASP A 435 11.32 11.05 26.45
N ALA A 436 11.15 10.22 25.42
CA ALA A 436 12.22 9.83 24.50
C ALA A 436 12.79 11.04 23.74
N TRP A 437 11.94 12.01 23.37
CA TRP A 437 12.40 13.23 22.71
C TRP A 437 13.23 14.14 23.65
N GLU A 438 12.85 14.26 24.93
CA GLU A 438 13.68 14.98 25.91
C GLU A 438 15.06 14.33 26.04
N VAL A 439 15.12 13.00 26.14
CA VAL A 439 16.39 12.25 26.15
C VAL A 439 17.21 12.51 24.89
N CYS A 440 16.57 12.55 23.71
CA CYS A 440 17.24 12.89 22.46
C CYS A 440 17.86 14.30 22.52
N LYS A 441 17.11 15.28 23.03
CA LYS A 441 17.60 16.66 23.12
C LYS A 441 18.73 16.86 24.13
N GLU A 442 18.78 16.05 25.19
CA GLU A 442 19.83 16.09 26.20
C GLU A 442 21.14 15.46 25.70
N ASN A 443 21.04 14.43 24.85
CA ASN A 443 22.20 13.63 24.42
C ASN A 443 22.80 14.05 23.08
N PHE A 444 22.07 14.80 22.24
CA PHE A 444 22.50 15.18 20.90
C PHE A 444 22.46 16.69 20.66
N GLU A 445 23.19 17.17 19.65
CA GLU A 445 23.23 18.60 19.34
C GLU A 445 21.86 19.14 18.90
N THR A 446 21.32 20.08 19.70
CA THR A 446 20.06 20.77 19.43
C THR A 446 20.21 22.28 19.37
N LYS A 447 19.29 22.94 18.67
CA LYS A 447 19.16 24.40 18.62
C LYS A 447 17.69 24.77 18.68
N LYS A 448 17.32 25.75 19.51
CA LYS A 448 15.90 26.12 19.76
C LYS A 448 15.01 24.93 20.16
N ASN A 449 15.58 23.97 20.91
CA ASN A 449 14.91 22.71 21.31
C ASN A 449 14.53 21.79 20.13
N GLU A 450 15.18 21.93 18.99
CA GLU A 450 15.01 21.11 17.79
C GLU A 450 16.35 20.46 17.40
N LEU A 451 16.29 19.26 16.81
CA LEU A 451 17.49 18.49 16.49
C LEU A 451 18.23 19.11 15.30
N THR A 452 19.53 19.34 15.45
CA THR A 452 20.36 19.85 14.35
C THR A 452 20.73 18.73 13.38
N ARG A 453 21.24 19.09 12.19
CA ARG A 453 21.79 18.10 11.25
C ARG A 453 22.93 17.29 11.87
N GLN A 454 23.79 17.94 12.64
CA GLN A 454 24.91 17.27 13.29
C GLN A 454 24.41 16.33 14.39
N GLY A 455 23.46 16.76 15.22
CA GLY A 455 22.79 15.89 16.19
C GLY A 455 22.10 14.68 15.55
N PHE A 456 21.47 14.84 14.38
CA PHE A 456 20.89 13.72 13.62
C PHE A 456 21.95 12.72 13.14
N MET A 457 23.14 13.19 12.75
CA MET A 457 24.27 12.31 12.38
C MET A 457 24.80 11.54 13.58
N GLU A 458 24.92 12.20 14.73
CA GLU A 458 25.36 11.61 16.00
C GLU A 458 24.40 10.53 16.48
N LEU A 459 23.08 10.77 16.34
CA LEU A 459 22.05 9.78 16.66
C LEU A 459 22.21 8.50 15.83
N ASN A 460 22.37 8.63 14.51
CA ASN A 460 22.59 7.47 13.63
C ASN A 460 23.95 6.78 13.88
N LEU A 461 24.96 7.53 14.34
CA LEU A 461 26.24 6.96 14.75
C LEU A 461 26.13 6.20 16.08
N MET A 462 25.32 6.68 17.03
CA MET A 462 25.02 5.96 18.27
C MET A 462 24.33 4.62 17.95
N GLU A 463 23.34 4.61 17.06
CA GLU A 463 22.68 3.37 16.62
C GLU A 463 23.68 2.36 16.02
N ALA A 464 24.67 2.83 15.26
CA ALA A 464 25.74 1.98 14.75
C ALA A 464 26.63 1.40 15.87
N ASN A 465 26.92 2.21 16.88
CA ASN A 465 27.75 1.81 18.04
C ASN A 465 27.05 0.79 18.93
N ASP A 466 25.75 0.95 19.16
CA ASP A 466 24.94 0.07 20.02
C ASP A 466 24.92 -1.38 19.53
N ARG A 467 25.13 -1.59 18.22
CA ARG A 467 25.29 -2.93 17.61
C ARG A 467 26.73 -3.28 17.23
N GLU A 468 27.71 -2.69 17.89
CA GLU A 468 29.15 -2.95 17.67
C GLU A 468 29.61 -2.77 16.21
N GLY A 469 28.88 -1.95 15.44
CA GLY A 469 29.13 -1.66 14.03
C GLY A 469 28.32 -2.51 13.02
N ASP A 470 27.35 -3.31 13.46
CA ASP A 470 26.41 -4.00 12.57
C ASP A 470 25.46 -2.99 11.88
N PRO A 471 25.51 -2.86 10.54
CA PRO A 471 24.72 -1.88 9.80
C PRO A 471 23.27 -2.32 9.52
N SER A 472 22.82 -3.45 10.07
CA SER A 472 21.52 -4.05 9.70
C SER A 472 20.32 -3.12 9.90
N ASP A 473 20.24 -2.43 11.04
CA ASP A 473 19.13 -1.51 11.34
C ASP A 473 19.21 -0.23 10.48
N LEU A 474 20.41 0.35 10.36
CA LEU A 474 20.66 1.49 9.48
C LEU A 474 20.26 1.19 8.01
N TRP A 475 20.44 -0.06 7.57
CA TRP A 475 19.98 -0.49 6.26
C TRP A 475 18.47 -0.53 6.14
N VAL A 476 17.74 -0.90 7.19
CA VAL A 476 16.27 -0.83 7.21
C VAL A 476 15.82 0.61 7.06
N THR A 477 16.43 1.53 7.83
CA THR A 477 16.18 2.97 7.74
C THR A 477 16.43 3.51 6.33
N LEU A 478 17.60 3.22 5.75
CA LEU A 478 17.98 3.62 4.39
C LEU A 478 16.98 3.10 3.33
N GLN A 479 16.68 1.80 3.36
CA GLN A 479 15.77 1.18 2.40
C GLN A 479 14.37 1.78 2.49
N THR A 480 13.91 2.04 3.71
CA THR A 480 12.60 2.63 3.95
C THR A 480 12.57 4.09 3.51
N MET A 481 13.69 4.81 3.60
CA MET A 481 13.81 6.16 3.03
C MET A 481 14.04 6.18 1.50
N GLY A 482 14.05 5.01 0.85
CA GLY A 482 14.08 4.87 -0.61
C GLY A 482 15.47 4.69 -1.21
N TYR A 483 16.48 4.41 -0.38
CA TYR A 483 17.85 4.12 -0.82
C TYR A 483 18.05 2.64 -1.17
N ASN A 484 18.80 2.39 -2.23
CA ASN A 484 19.27 1.05 -2.56
C ASN A 484 20.58 0.70 -1.81
N LYS A 485 21.06 -0.53 -1.98
CA LYS A 485 22.30 -1.01 -1.35
C LYS A 485 23.59 -0.31 -1.82
N ALA A 486 23.52 0.55 -2.84
CA ALA A 486 24.61 1.41 -3.28
C ALA A 486 24.51 2.86 -2.75
N LEU A 487 23.61 3.13 -1.80
CA LEU A 487 23.32 4.48 -1.30
C LEU A 487 22.81 5.44 -2.39
N GLU A 488 22.15 4.91 -3.42
CA GLU A 488 21.41 5.72 -4.40
C GLU A 488 19.93 5.75 -4.04
N MET A 489 19.34 6.94 -3.96
CA MET A 489 17.90 7.09 -3.76
C MET A 489 17.16 6.81 -5.08
N THR A 490 16.46 5.67 -5.12
CA THR A 490 15.76 5.18 -6.31
C THR A 490 14.27 4.97 -6.12
N GLU A 491 13.82 4.90 -4.85
CA GLU A 491 12.44 4.60 -4.47
C GLU A 491 11.78 5.77 -3.73
N ALA A 492 12.34 6.98 -3.85
CA ALA A 492 11.80 8.21 -3.31
C ALA A 492 11.93 9.38 -4.30
N CYS A 493 11.02 10.34 -4.21
CA CYS A 493 11.06 11.59 -4.96
C CYS A 493 10.67 12.75 -4.03
N PRO A 494 11.67 13.43 -3.43
CA PRO A 494 11.47 14.67 -2.69
C PRO A 494 10.84 15.75 -3.58
N PHE A 495 10.00 16.60 -3.00
CA PHE A 495 9.35 17.72 -3.67
C PHE A 495 9.18 18.92 -2.73
N VAL A 496 8.90 20.08 -3.32
CA VAL A 496 8.53 21.30 -2.59
C VAL A 496 7.22 21.86 -3.11
N ILE A 497 6.40 22.36 -2.20
CA ILE A 497 5.15 23.06 -2.45
C ILE A 497 5.34 24.52 -2.03
N GLU A 498 4.98 25.44 -2.91
CA GLU A 498 4.98 26.88 -2.64
C GLU A 498 3.56 27.42 -2.82
N VAL A 499 3.11 28.23 -1.87
CA VAL A 499 1.77 28.82 -1.84
C VAL A 499 1.89 30.31 -1.63
N HIS A 500 1.39 31.07 -2.59
CA HIS A 500 1.30 32.52 -2.52
C HIS A 500 -0.16 32.94 -2.50
N ALA A 501 -0.53 33.83 -1.59
CA ALA A 501 -1.87 34.40 -1.49
C ALA A 501 -1.81 35.93 -1.45
N GLU A 502 -2.62 36.57 -2.28
CA GLU A 502 -2.61 38.02 -2.51
C GLU A 502 -3.04 38.85 -1.30
N LYS A 503 -3.95 38.32 -0.47
CA LYS A 503 -4.69 39.12 0.53
C LYS A 503 -4.52 38.64 1.98
N CYS A 504 -4.02 37.43 2.19
CA CYS A 504 -3.85 36.87 3.53
C CYS A 504 -2.59 36.05 3.64
N SER A 505 -2.05 35.91 4.85
CA SER A 505 -0.97 34.97 5.13
C SER A 505 -1.50 33.52 5.17
N PRO A 506 -1.22 32.70 4.15
CA PRO A 506 -1.66 31.31 4.15
C PRO A 506 -0.91 30.52 5.21
N ARG A 507 -1.59 29.61 5.91
CA ARG A 507 -0.94 28.67 6.84
C ARG A 507 -0.97 27.27 6.25
N LEU A 508 0.21 26.73 5.96
CA LEU A 508 0.38 25.41 5.40
C LEU A 508 1.06 24.49 6.41
N LYS A 509 0.53 23.29 6.62
CA LYS A 509 1.09 22.31 7.54
C LYS A 509 0.94 20.88 7.03
N ALA A 510 1.98 20.07 7.13
CA ALA A 510 1.91 18.63 6.93
C ALA A 510 1.12 17.96 8.07
N VAL A 511 0.17 17.10 7.73
CA VAL A 511 -0.78 16.52 8.71
C VAL A 511 -0.65 15.01 8.81
N SER A 512 -0.39 14.33 7.68
CA SER A 512 -0.21 12.89 7.65
C SER A 512 0.74 12.46 6.54
N LEU A 513 1.25 11.24 6.65
CA LEU A 513 2.04 10.53 5.65
C LEU A 513 1.27 9.25 5.32
N GLU A 514 0.62 9.23 4.16
CA GLU A 514 -0.33 8.17 3.82
C GLU A 514 -0.15 7.72 2.38
N SER A 515 -0.56 6.49 2.09
CA SER A 515 -0.72 6.03 0.71
C SER A 515 -1.73 6.89 -0.03
N SER A 516 -1.54 6.97 -1.35
CA SER A 516 -2.45 7.56 -2.32
C SER A 516 -3.84 6.88 -2.26
N ASN A 517 -4.62 7.24 -1.25
CA ASN A 517 -5.81 6.57 -0.77
C ASN A 517 -7.07 6.89 -1.61
N LYS A 518 -8.20 6.34 -1.17
CA LYS A 518 -9.56 6.53 -1.72
C LYS A 518 -9.87 7.96 -2.13
N GLN A 519 -9.47 8.95 -1.31
CA GLN A 519 -9.76 10.36 -1.54
C GLN A 519 -9.04 10.89 -2.78
N LEU A 520 -7.75 10.57 -2.95
CA LEU A 520 -6.97 10.96 -4.12
C LEU A 520 -7.47 10.26 -5.38
N GLN A 521 -7.72 8.95 -5.32
CA GLN A 521 -8.29 8.19 -6.43
C GLN A 521 -9.66 8.75 -6.87
N GLY A 522 -10.51 9.09 -5.90
CA GLY A 522 -11.79 9.75 -6.17
C GLY A 522 -11.62 11.13 -6.80
N ALA A 523 -10.65 11.93 -6.34
CA ALA A 523 -10.33 13.23 -6.91
C ALA A 523 -9.81 13.10 -8.36
N VAL A 524 -8.91 12.15 -8.63
CA VAL A 524 -8.43 11.85 -9.98
C VAL A 524 -9.60 11.43 -10.88
N CYS A 525 -10.44 10.48 -10.45
CA CYS A 525 -11.62 10.06 -11.21
C CYS A 525 -12.56 11.23 -11.52
N LYS A 526 -12.89 12.06 -10.52
CA LYS A 526 -13.72 13.26 -10.69
C LYS A 526 -13.11 14.24 -11.69
N SER A 527 -11.80 14.50 -11.58
CA SER A 527 -11.09 15.42 -12.48
C SER A 527 -11.11 14.94 -13.93
N VAL A 528 -10.89 13.64 -14.16
CA VAL A 528 -10.87 13.03 -15.50
C VAL A 528 -12.28 12.95 -16.08
N LYS A 529 -13.31 12.65 -15.26
CA LYS A 529 -14.71 12.71 -15.73
C LYS A 529 -15.16 14.12 -16.10
N LEU A 530 -14.67 15.14 -15.40
CA LEU A 530 -15.02 16.53 -15.63
C LEU A 530 -14.34 17.11 -16.89
N LYS A 531 -13.08 16.76 -17.13
CA LYS A 531 -12.24 17.37 -18.18
C LYS A 531 -11.87 16.45 -19.34
N GLY A 532 -12.12 15.15 -19.23
CA GLY A 532 -11.73 14.14 -20.22
C GLY A 532 -12.84 13.81 -21.21
N ASP A 533 -12.43 13.26 -22.35
CA ASP A 533 -13.34 12.80 -23.39
C ASP A 533 -14.00 11.49 -22.95
N ALA A 534 -15.33 11.45 -22.93
CA ALA A 534 -16.11 10.27 -22.57
C ALA A 534 -16.44 9.44 -23.82
N LYS A 535 -16.10 8.15 -23.81
CA LYS A 535 -16.44 7.22 -24.88
C LYS A 535 -17.10 5.96 -24.30
N PRO A 536 -18.38 5.68 -24.62
CA PRO A 536 -19.00 4.42 -24.23
C PRO A 536 -18.36 3.24 -24.98
N MET A 537 -18.36 2.06 -24.36
CA MET A 537 -17.89 0.83 -25.01
C MET A 537 -18.89 0.36 -26.05
N ASP A 538 -18.39 -0.09 -27.21
CA ASP A 538 -19.25 -0.58 -28.29
C ASP A 538 -20.14 -1.74 -27.79
N ARG A 539 -21.46 -1.62 -27.96
CA ARG A 539 -22.47 -2.61 -27.52
C ARG A 539 -22.62 -2.77 -25.99
N TYR A 540 -21.92 -1.97 -25.19
CA TYR A 540 -21.97 -1.95 -23.72
C TYR A 540 -22.00 -0.49 -23.23
N GLU A 541 -23.09 0.22 -23.47
CA GLU A 541 -23.22 1.67 -23.21
C GLU A 541 -23.11 2.03 -21.71
N ASP A 542 -23.40 1.09 -20.83
CA ASP A 542 -23.23 1.24 -19.38
C ASP A 542 -21.76 1.30 -18.94
N VAL A 543 -20.82 1.00 -19.84
CA VAL A 543 -19.39 1.09 -19.56
C VAL A 543 -18.81 2.26 -20.33
N ILE A 544 -18.30 3.25 -19.60
CA ILE A 544 -17.76 4.49 -20.18
C ILE A 544 -16.27 4.59 -19.86
N VAL A 545 -15.46 4.81 -20.88
CA VAL A 545 -14.04 5.13 -20.74
C VAL A 545 -13.85 6.63 -20.92
N TYR A 546 -13.42 7.29 -19.85
CA TYR A 546 -13.02 8.68 -19.85
C TYR A 546 -11.51 8.77 -20.11
N THR A 547 -11.10 9.59 -21.07
CA THR A 547 -9.68 9.82 -21.36
C THR A 547 -9.36 11.29 -21.26
N TYR A 548 -8.55 11.66 -20.27
CA TYR A 548 -8.03 13.00 -20.09
C TYR A 548 -6.57 13.03 -20.55
N LYS A 549 -6.18 14.09 -21.26
CA LYS A 549 -4.79 14.32 -21.68
C LYS A 549 -4.34 15.72 -21.26
N ASN A 550 -3.09 15.82 -20.84
CA ASN A 550 -2.33 17.06 -20.80
C ASN A 550 -0.99 16.84 -21.50
N ASP A 551 -0.06 17.81 -21.51
CA ASP A 551 1.20 17.67 -22.28
C ASP A 551 2.09 16.52 -21.86
N THR A 552 1.92 16.05 -20.63
CA THR A 552 2.88 15.19 -19.96
C THR A 552 2.39 13.77 -19.87
N HIS A 553 1.06 13.59 -19.81
CA HIS A 553 0.46 12.28 -19.62
C HIS A 553 -0.98 12.21 -20.15
N VAL A 554 -1.40 10.96 -20.36
CA VAL A 554 -2.78 10.57 -20.61
C VAL A 554 -3.25 9.75 -19.42
N THR A 555 -4.42 10.08 -18.87
CA THR A 555 -5.07 9.31 -17.82
C THR A 555 -6.38 8.76 -18.35
N SER A 556 -6.58 7.45 -18.21
CA SER A 556 -7.85 6.79 -18.54
C SER A 556 -8.55 6.33 -17.27
N VAL A 557 -9.85 6.62 -17.18
CA VAL A 557 -10.76 6.23 -16.10
C VAL A 557 -11.90 5.42 -16.70
N MET A 558 -12.29 4.34 -16.04
CA MET A 558 -13.41 3.51 -16.44
C MET A 558 -14.54 3.64 -15.44
N GLU A 559 -15.77 3.80 -15.94
CA GLU A 559 -16.99 3.78 -15.16
C GLU A 559 -17.87 2.62 -15.63
N ASN A 560 -18.35 1.82 -14.68
CA ASN A 560 -19.36 0.80 -14.89
C ASN A 560 -20.65 1.22 -14.20
N LYS A 561 -21.65 1.55 -15.02
CA LYS A 561 -23.01 1.90 -14.59
C LYS A 561 -23.93 0.70 -14.52
N SER A 562 -23.50 -0.48 -14.94
CA SER A 562 -24.28 -1.71 -14.86
C SER A 562 -24.28 -2.30 -13.45
N ASP A 563 -25.13 -3.30 -13.25
CA ASP A 563 -25.21 -4.11 -12.03
C ASP A 563 -24.31 -5.35 -12.09
N GLU A 564 -23.60 -5.56 -13.20
CA GLU A 564 -22.70 -6.69 -13.40
C GLU A 564 -21.24 -6.31 -13.17
N LYS A 565 -20.48 -7.26 -12.62
CA LYS A 565 -19.03 -7.16 -12.55
C LYS A 565 -18.45 -7.51 -13.92
N LEU A 566 -17.53 -6.68 -14.40
CA LEU A 566 -16.91 -6.85 -15.71
C LEU A 566 -15.40 -7.05 -15.58
N ILE A 567 -14.84 -7.86 -16.48
CA ILE A 567 -13.39 -8.00 -16.63
C ILE A 567 -13.00 -7.44 -18.00
N LEU A 568 -12.18 -6.39 -17.98
CA LEU A 568 -11.69 -5.74 -19.19
C LEU A 568 -10.22 -6.06 -19.40
N GLN A 569 -9.86 -6.46 -20.60
CA GLN A 569 -8.47 -6.50 -21.04
C GLN A 569 -8.09 -5.15 -21.63
N VAL A 570 -6.98 -4.59 -21.15
CA VAL A 570 -6.37 -3.35 -21.65
C VAL A 570 -5.11 -3.73 -22.39
N ASN A 571 -5.00 -3.31 -23.66
CA ASN A 571 -3.87 -3.56 -24.53
C ASN A 571 -3.26 -2.23 -25.01
N ASN A 572 -2.00 -2.00 -24.64
CA ASN A 572 -1.18 -0.85 -25.03
C ASN A 572 -0.05 -1.22 -26.00
N GLU A 573 -0.04 -2.39 -26.63
CA GLU A 573 1.04 -2.84 -27.53
C GLU A 573 1.24 -1.90 -28.73
N GLN A 574 0.20 -1.17 -29.12
CA GLN A 574 0.26 -0.22 -30.23
C GLN A 574 0.71 1.19 -29.78
N CYS A 575 0.90 1.42 -28.47
CA CYS A 575 1.47 2.65 -27.95
C CYS A 575 2.94 2.78 -28.38
N LYS A 576 3.36 3.98 -28.77
CA LYS A 576 4.74 4.27 -29.19
C LYS A 576 5.38 5.30 -28.27
N ASN A 577 6.62 5.04 -27.85
CA ASN A 577 7.35 5.89 -26.90
C ASN A 577 6.58 6.11 -25.59
N CYS A 578 5.94 5.07 -25.05
CA CYS A 578 5.08 5.17 -23.88
C CYS A 578 5.59 4.35 -22.69
N ILE A 579 5.32 4.84 -21.48
CA ILE A 579 5.43 4.11 -20.22
C ILE A 579 4.10 4.22 -19.48
N SER A 580 3.53 3.08 -19.07
CA SER A 580 2.21 3.01 -18.40
C SER A 580 2.37 2.75 -16.91
N SER A 581 1.58 3.39 -16.04
CA SER A 581 1.41 3.13 -14.59
C SER A 581 1.27 1.63 -14.26
N ARG A 582 0.69 0.88 -15.19
CA ARG A 582 0.74 -0.58 -15.44
C ARG A 582 2.03 -1.32 -15.07
N GLY A 583 3.13 -0.83 -15.63
CA GLY A 583 4.33 -1.67 -15.83
C GLY A 583 4.17 -2.79 -16.86
N LEU A 584 2.95 -3.01 -17.38
CA LEU A 584 2.60 -4.04 -18.36
C LEU A 584 2.01 -3.39 -19.62
N GLN A 585 2.32 -3.95 -20.78
CA GLN A 585 1.72 -3.54 -22.06
C GLN A 585 0.28 -4.06 -22.19
N VAL A 586 0.03 -5.30 -21.75
CA VAL A 586 -1.30 -5.91 -21.74
C VAL A 586 -1.62 -6.40 -20.34
N PHE A 587 -2.78 -6.04 -19.82
CA PHE A 587 -3.24 -6.45 -18.49
C PHE A 587 -4.77 -6.54 -18.45
N ALA A 588 -5.30 -7.18 -17.41
CA ALA A 588 -6.73 -7.23 -17.14
C ALA A 588 -7.08 -6.36 -15.93
N VAL A 589 -8.24 -5.69 -15.99
CA VAL A 589 -8.81 -4.93 -14.87
C VAL A 589 -10.19 -5.47 -14.55
N GLU A 590 -10.47 -5.53 -13.26
CA GLU A 590 -11.78 -5.86 -12.73
C GLU A 590 -12.53 -4.57 -12.42
N LEU A 591 -13.73 -4.43 -12.98
CA LEU A 591 -14.57 -3.25 -12.83
C LEU A 591 -15.89 -3.65 -12.16
N LEU A 592 -16.05 -3.32 -10.88
CA LEU A 592 -17.24 -3.70 -10.10
C LEU A 592 -18.50 -2.97 -10.57
N PRO A 593 -19.70 -3.50 -10.24
CA PRO A 593 -20.96 -2.81 -10.44
C PRO A 593 -20.97 -1.40 -9.85
N LYS A 594 -21.62 -0.46 -10.54
CA LYS A 594 -21.82 0.93 -10.10
C LYS A 594 -20.53 1.59 -9.59
N SER A 595 -19.43 1.39 -10.31
CA SER A 595 -18.11 1.82 -9.88
C SER A 595 -17.30 2.60 -10.90
N VAL A 596 -16.39 3.43 -10.38
CA VAL A 596 -15.41 4.17 -11.17
C VAL A 596 -14.01 3.84 -10.70
N MET A 597 -13.06 3.72 -11.63
CA MET A 597 -11.67 3.45 -11.33
C MET A 597 -10.71 4.15 -12.27
N VAL A 598 -9.54 4.51 -11.77
CA VAL A 598 -8.40 4.85 -12.62
C VAL A 598 -7.88 3.58 -13.29
N CYS A 599 -8.03 3.51 -14.61
CA CYS A 599 -7.55 2.38 -15.40
C CYS A 599 -6.02 2.42 -15.49
N GLN A 600 -5.46 3.52 -15.99
CA GLN A 600 -4.02 3.71 -16.11
C GLN A 600 -3.66 5.18 -16.32
N HIS A 601 -2.40 5.50 -16.05
CA HIS A 601 -1.71 6.69 -16.53
C HIS A 601 -0.66 6.28 -17.54
N VAL A 602 -0.44 7.08 -18.57
CA VAL A 602 0.59 6.84 -19.58
C VAL A 602 1.37 8.11 -19.83
N MET A 603 2.69 8.02 -19.83
CA MET A 603 3.64 9.10 -20.06
C MET A 603 4.59 8.75 -21.22
N PRO A 604 5.30 9.73 -21.80
CA PRO A 604 6.37 9.44 -22.74
C PRO A 604 7.54 8.75 -22.05
N LEU A 605 8.04 7.68 -22.67
CA LEU A 605 9.27 7.01 -22.24
C LEU A 605 10.48 7.95 -22.42
N ASN A 606 10.56 8.63 -23.56
CA ASN A 606 11.52 9.68 -23.86
C ASN A 606 10.80 11.02 -24.10
N GLU A 607 10.99 11.98 -23.19
CA GLU A 607 10.38 13.32 -23.26
C GLU A 607 10.91 14.19 -24.40
N LYS A 608 12.00 13.80 -25.07
CA LYS A 608 12.56 14.54 -26.21
C LYS A 608 11.95 14.14 -27.55
N GLN A 609 10.99 13.21 -27.55
CA GLN A 609 10.37 12.64 -28.73
C GLN A 609 8.86 12.73 -28.63
N GLU A 610 8.20 12.78 -29.79
CA GLU A 610 6.75 12.61 -29.87
C GLU A 610 6.36 11.19 -29.40
N TRP A 611 5.11 11.04 -28.98
CA TRP A 611 4.61 9.75 -28.48
C TRP A 611 3.15 9.55 -28.87
N MET A 612 2.73 8.30 -28.91
CA MET A 612 1.39 7.91 -29.35
C MET A 612 0.76 7.02 -28.29
N TYR A 613 -0.35 7.49 -27.73
CA TYR A 613 -1.23 6.66 -26.92
C TYR A 613 -2.22 5.95 -27.84
N ASN A 614 -2.09 4.64 -28.00
CA ASN A 614 -3.00 3.81 -28.75
C ASN A 614 -3.39 2.60 -27.89
N CYS A 615 -4.49 2.75 -27.17
CA CYS A 615 -4.98 1.79 -26.21
C CYS A 615 -6.25 1.14 -26.73
N VAL A 616 -6.31 -0.19 -26.65
CA VAL A 616 -7.47 -1.01 -26.98
C VAL A 616 -7.99 -1.65 -25.70
N GLN A 617 -9.29 -1.53 -25.44
CA GLN A 617 -9.97 -2.14 -24.32
C GLN A 617 -11.00 -3.15 -24.82
N ASN A 618 -11.00 -4.35 -24.25
CA ASN A 618 -11.92 -5.44 -24.61
C ASN A 618 -12.63 -5.98 -23.39
N ILE A 619 -13.94 -6.22 -23.45
CA ILE A 619 -14.68 -6.94 -22.41
C ILE A 619 -14.50 -8.44 -22.62
N LEU A 620 -13.96 -9.13 -21.62
CA LEU A 620 -13.71 -10.58 -21.63
C LEU A 620 -14.93 -11.40 -21.20
N SER A 621 -15.69 -10.90 -20.22
CA SER A 621 -16.84 -11.57 -19.61
C SER A 621 -17.86 -10.57 -19.11
#